data_AF-A0A526TCH5-F1
#
_entry.id   AF-A0A526TCH5-F1
#
_cell.length_a   1.000
_cell.length_b   1.000
_cell.length_c   1.000
_cell.angle_alpha   90.00
_cell.angle_beta   90.00
_cell.angle_gamma   90.00
#
_symmetry.space_group_name_H-M   'P 1'
#
loop_
_entity.id
_entity.type
_entity.pdbx_description
1 polymer ?
#
loop_
_entity_poly.entity_id
_entity_poly.type
_entity_poly.pdbx_seq_one_letter_code
_entity_poly.pdbx_strand_id
1 'polypeptide(L)'
;TWWPSEFRWSNFSDMWVATGFGQALLNSLYVSVIATVGAILISVPAAYAMSRFRFAGYGALRQFLLISQMISPIVLVLGLFRLMAAWGLVESTTALGFIYMAFN
;
A
#
# COMPACT_ATOMS: atom_id res chain seq x y z
N THR A 1 -33.17 13.56 15.25
CA THR A 1 -32.11 13.69 16.27
C THR A 1 -30.96 12.82 15.82
N TRP A 2 -29.75 13.38 15.65
CA TRP A 2 -28.57 12.67 15.12
C TRP A 2 -27.88 11.78 16.16
N TRP A 3 -28.47 11.64 17.35
CA TRP A 3 -27.95 10.82 18.44
C TRP A 3 -28.62 9.44 18.42
N PRO A 4 -27.84 8.36 18.64
CA PRO A 4 -28.38 7.02 18.75
C PRO A 4 -29.38 6.94 19.91
N SER A 5 -30.51 6.26 19.67
CA SER A 5 -31.58 6.07 20.65
C SER A 5 -31.15 5.15 21.81
N GLU A 6 -30.20 4.25 21.58
CA GLU A 6 -29.62 3.38 22.60
C GLU A 6 -28.13 3.11 22.32
N PHE A 7 -27.27 3.28 23.33
CA PHE A 7 -25.88 2.85 23.26
C PHE A 7 -25.80 1.34 23.49
N ARG A 8 -25.65 0.57 22.40
CA ARG A 8 -25.49 -0.89 22.44
C ARG A 8 -24.04 -1.29 22.22
N TRP A 9 -23.32 -1.46 23.32
CA TRP A 9 -21.92 -1.92 23.32
C TRP A 9 -21.74 -3.35 22.80
N SER A 10 -22.80 -4.17 22.83
CA SER A 10 -22.81 -5.53 22.28
C SER A 10 -22.50 -5.58 20.78
N ASN A 11 -22.86 -4.53 20.01
CA ASN A 11 -22.56 -4.47 18.58
C ASN A 11 -21.05 -4.55 18.28
N PHE A 12 -20.20 -3.99 19.17
CA PHE A 12 -18.76 -4.03 19.00
C PHE A 12 -18.19 -5.43 19.28
N SER A 13 -18.70 -6.13 20.30
CA SER A 13 -18.27 -7.51 20.59
C SER A 13 -18.79 -8.49 19.53
N ASP A 14 -20.02 -8.32 19.09
CA ASP A 14 -20.67 -9.21 18.12
C ASP A 14 -20.01 -9.10 16.74
N MET A 15 -19.64 -7.88 16.31
CA MET A 15 -18.88 -7.69 15.06
C MET A 15 -17.51 -8.38 15.09
N TRP A 16 -16.83 -8.38 16.25
CA TRP A 16 -15.49 -8.95 16.38
C TRP A 16 -15.47 -10.44 16.05
N VAL A 17 -16.52 -11.17 16.44
CA VAL A 17 -16.66 -12.62 16.22
C VAL A 17 -17.36 -12.90 14.89
N ALA A 18 -18.45 -12.18 14.57
CA ALA A 18 -19.29 -12.47 13.40
C ALA A 18 -18.60 -12.20 12.05
N THR A 19 -17.67 -11.24 11.99
CA THR A 19 -17.01 -10.83 10.74
C THR A 19 -15.58 -11.34 10.59
N GLY A 20 -15.04 -12.04 11.60
CA GLY A 20 -13.62 -12.41 11.61
C GLY A 20 -12.71 -11.18 11.61
N PHE A 21 -13.14 -10.07 12.21
CA PHE A 21 -12.45 -8.76 12.17
C PHE A 21 -10.99 -8.84 12.61
N GLY A 22 -10.67 -9.72 13.57
CA GLY A 22 -9.30 -9.96 14.01
C GLY A 22 -8.37 -10.45 12.89
N GLN A 23 -8.83 -11.35 12.01
CA GLN A 23 -8.03 -11.81 10.87
C GLN A 23 -7.86 -10.72 9.82
N ALA A 24 -8.92 -9.95 9.53
CA ALA A 24 -8.82 -8.81 8.62
C ALA A 24 -7.81 -7.77 9.13
N LEU A 25 -7.83 -7.48 10.44
CA LEU A 25 -6.89 -6.56 11.08
C LEU A 25 -5.44 -7.08 10.99
N LEU A 26 -5.23 -8.37 11.24
CA LEU A 26 -3.91 -8.99 11.12
C LEU A 26 -3.40 -8.97 9.67
N ASN A 27 -4.27 -9.24 8.69
CA ASN A 27 -3.92 -9.17 7.28
C ASN A 27 -3.51 -7.76 6.87
N SER A 28 -4.28 -6.74 7.27
CA SER A 28 -3.92 -5.34 7.01
C SER A 28 -2.61 -4.95 7.68
N LEU A 29 -2.42 -5.33 8.94
CA LEU A 29 -1.18 -5.05 9.67
C LEU A 29 0.03 -5.68 8.98
N TYR A 30 -0.09 -6.95 8.58
CA TYR A 30 0.95 -7.69 7.87
C TYR A 30 1.32 -7.03 6.54
N VAL A 31 0.31 -6.71 5.72
CA VAL A 31 0.50 -6.03 4.42
C VAL A 31 1.17 -4.67 4.61
N SER A 32 0.67 -3.84 5.53
CA SER A 32 1.23 -2.51 5.78
C SER A 32 2.67 -2.59 6.28
N VAL A 33 3.00 -3.50 7.20
CA VAL A 33 4.36 -3.65 7.72
C VAL A 33 5.33 -4.06 6.61
N ILE A 34 4.97 -5.05 5.79
CA ILE A 34 5.83 -5.47 4.68
C ILE A 34 6.03 -4.33 3.67
N ALA A 35 4.96 -3.63 3.32
CA ALA A 35 5.02 -2.52 2.38
C ALA A 35 5.92 -1.40 2.89
N THR A 36 5.74 -0.98 4.15
CA THR A 36 6.55 0.10 4.75
C THR A 36 8.02 -0.29 4.92
N VAL A 37 8.30 -1.48 5.46
CA VAL A 37 9.69 -1.94 5.66
C VAL A 37 10.40 -2.08 4.31
N GLY A 38 9.74 -2.70 3.32
CA GLY A 38 10.28 -2.83 1.98
C GLY A 38 10.55 -1.47 1.32
N ALA A 39 9.59 -0.55 1.40
CA ALA A 39 9.74 0.79 0.85
C ALA A 39 10.92 1.53 1.49
N ILE A 40 11.07 1.48 2.83
CA ILE A 40 12.19 2.12 3.53
C ILE A 40 13.53 1.54 3.08
N LEU A 41 13.64 0.21 3.00
CA LEU A 41 14.89 -0.45 2.62
C LEU A 41 15.40 -0.06 1.23
N ILE A 42 14.50 0.25 0.30
CA ILE A 42 14.85 0.66 -1.07
C ILE A 42 14.98 2.18 -1.18
N SER A 43 14.03 2.92 -0.61
CA SER A 43 13.94 4.37 -0.73
C SER A 43 15.04 5.10 0.05
N VAL A 44 15.47 4.58 1.21
CA VAL A 44 16.53 5.24 2.00
C VAL A 44 17.87 5.25 1.27
N PRO A 45 18.41 4.12 0.74
CA PRO A 45 19.63 4.14 -0.06
C PRO A 45 19.49 4.96 -1.34
N ALA A 46 18.33 4.90 -2.02
CA ALA A 46 18.08 5.67 -3.24
C ALA A 46 18.07 7.18 -2.97
N ALA A 47 17.39 7.62 -1.91
CA ALA A 47 17.36 9.00 -1.47
C ALA A 47 18.75 9.49 -1.02
N TYR A 48 19.49 8.64 -0.28
CA TYR A 48 20.86 8.95 0.10
C TYR A 48 21.75 9.14 -1.12
N ALA A 49 21.68 8.22 -2.08
CA ALA A 49 22.47 8.29 -3.30
C ALA A 49 22.17 9.55 -4.11
N MET A 50 20.89 9.90 -4.28
CA MET A 50 20.49 11.13 -4.95
C MET A 50 20.89 12.40 -4.18
N SER A 51 20.84 12.39 -2.84
CA SER A 51 21.19 13.58 -2.04
C SER A 51 22.69 13.88 -2.04
N ARG A 52 23.54 12.84 -2.11
CA ARG A 52 24.99 12.97 -1.92
C ARG A 52 25.82 12.83 -3.18
N PHE A 53 25.37 12.05 -4.17
CA PHE A 53 26.11 11.84 -5.42
C PHE A 53 25.49 12.62 -6.59
N ARG A 54 26.26 13.54 -7.18
CA ARG A 54 25.92 14.22 -8.44
C ARG A 54 26.56 13.47 -9.60
N PHE A 55 25.87 12.44 -10.10
CA PHE A 55 26.30 11.64 -11.25
C PHE A 55 25.71 12.18 -12.57
N ALA A 56 26.26 11.78 -13.72
CA ALA A 56 25.90 12.33 -15.03
C ALA A 56 24.40 12.19 -15.40
N GLY A 57 23.70 11.20 -14.85
CA GLY A 57 22.26 10.97 -15.06
C GLY A 57 21.33 11.62 -14.03
N TYR A 58 21.86 12.40 -13.08
CA TYR A 58 21.10 12.93 -11.94
C TYR A 58 19.88 13.77 -12.36
N GLY A 59 20.04 14.65 -13.35
CA GLY A 59 18.95 15.48 -13.86
C GLY A 59 17.82 14.67 -14.50
N ALA A 60 18.18 13.67 -15.31
CA ALA A 60 17.22 12.81 -15.99
C ALA A 60 16.44 11.93 -15.01
N LEU A 61 17.10 11.33 -14.02
CA LEU A 61 16.43 10.54 -12.97
C LEU A 61 15.50 11.38 -12.12
N ARG A 62 15.92 12.59 -11.73
CA ARG A 62 15.06 13.52 -10.97
C ARG A 62 13.81 13.91 -11.77
N GLN A 63 13.98 14.23 -13.06
CA GLN A 63 12.85 14.56 -13.94
C GLN A 63 11.90 13.37 -14.11
N PHE A 64 12.44 12.17 -14.30
CA PHE A 64 11.68 10.93 -14.44
C PHE A 64 10.83 10.64 -13.19
N LEU A 65 11.41 10.78 -11.99
CA LEU A 65 10.70 10.61 -10.73
C LEU A 65 9.52 11.57 -10.61
N LEU A 66 9.71 12.85 -10.96
CA LEU A 66 8.63 13.83 -10.93
C LEU A 66 7.51 13.46 -11.91
N ILE A 67 7.84 13.05 -13.13
CA ILE A 67 6.84 12.62 -14.13
C ILE A 67 6.07 11.39 -13.63
N SER A 68 6.74 10.42 -13.01
CA SER A 68 6.07 9.22 -12.47
C SER A 68 5.07 9.56 -11.36
N GLN A 69 5.34 10.59 -10.55
CA GLN A 69 4.42 11.04 -9.48
C GLN A 69 3.19 11.79 -10.02
N MET A 70 3.27 12.33 -11.24
CA MET A 70 2.13 12.98 -11.89
C MET A 70 1.14 11.99 -12.50
N ILE A 71 1.53 10.71 -12.62
CA ILE A 71 0.63 9.65 -13.10
C ILE A 71 -0.42 9.39 -12.02
N SER A 72 -1.69 9.35 -12.44
CA SER A 72 -2.79 9.05 -11.51
C SER A 72 -2.68 7.64 -10.95
N PRO A 73 -2.75 7.45 -9.62
CA PRO A 73 -2.69 6.14 -9.00
C PRO A 73 -3.78 5.19 -9.50
N ILE A 74 -4.96 5.73 -9.83
CA ILE A 74 -6.12 4.93 -10.21
C ILE A 74 -5.91 4.18 -11.54
N VAL A 75 -5.14 4.79 -12.45
CA VAL A 75 -4.81 4.18 -13.75
C VAL A 75 -3.83 3.02 -13.56
N LEU A 76 -2.89 3.17 -12.63
CA LEU A 76 -1.94 2.11 -12.26
C LEU A 76 -2.65 0.92 -11.59
N VAL A 77 -3.62 1.18 -10.71
CA VAL A 77 -4.38 0.12 -10.02
C VAL A 77 -5.07 -0.81 -11.02
N LEU A 78 -5.72 -0.27 -12.06
CA LEU A 78 -6.35 -1.08 -13.11
C LEU A 78 -5.35 -1.96 -13.87
N GLY A 79 -4.19 -1.41 -14.20
CA GLY A 79 -3.13 -2.16 -14.88
C GLY A 79 -2.56 -3.28 -14.02
N LEU A 80 -2.27 -2.99 -12.75
CA LEU A 80 -1.76 -3.96 -11.78
C LEU A 80 -2.79 -5.04 -11.46
N PHE A 81 -4.07 -4.69 -11.37
CA PHE A 81 -5.14 -5.67 -11.22
C PHE A 81 -5.15 -6.66 -12.39
N ARG A 82 -5.06 -6.17 -13.64
CA ARG A 82 -4.98 -7.03 -14.81
C ARG A 82 -3.73 -7.93 -14.80
N LEU A 83 -2.59 -7.41 -14.34
CA LEU A 83 -1.35 -8.19 -14.21
C LEU A 83 -1.49 -9.31 -13.18
N MET A 84 -2.02 -9.00 -11.99
CA MET A 84 -2.25 -10.00 -10.95
C MET A 84 -3.33 -11.01 -11.34
N ALA A 85 -4.34 -10.58 -12.10
CA ALA A 85 -5.35 -11.46 -12.69
C ALA A 85 -4.75 -12.43 -13.70
N ALA A 86 -3.83 -11.96 -14.56
CA ALA A 86 -3.12 -12.82 -15.49
C ALA A 86 -2.25 -13.86 -14.77
N TRP A 87 -1.73 -13.54 -13.58
CA TRP A 87 -0.96 -14.47 -12.76
C TRP A 87 -1.81 -15.33 -11.79
N GLY A 88 -3.12 -15.05 -11.67
CA GLY A 88 -4.01 -15.76 -10.74
C GLY A 88 -3.81 -15.38 -9.26
N LEU A 89 -3.10 -14.30 -8.95
CA LEU A 89 -2.78 -13.86 -7.58
C LEU A 89 -3.77 -12.82 -7.03
N VAL A 90 -4.94 -12.66 -7.65
CA VAL A 90 -5.91 -11.60 -7.30
C VAL A 90 -6.33 -11.64 -5.83
N GLU A 91 -6.48 -12.84 -5.26
CA GLU A 91 -6.91 -13.03 -3.87
C GLU A 91 -5.74 -13.18 -2.88
N SER A 92 -4.49 -13.02 -3.33
CA SER A 92 -3.31 -13.20 -2.47
C SER A 92 -2.99 -11.94 -1.65
N THR A 93 -3.01 -12.09 -0.33
CA THR A 93 -2.62 -11.03 0.63
C THR A 93 -1.17 -10.59 0.42
N THR A 94 -0.30 -11.50 -0.01
CA THR A 94 1.11 -11.21 -0.32
C THR A 94 1.25 -10.37 -1.58
N ALA A 95 0.48 -10.66 -2.63
CA ALA A 95 0.46 -9.87 -3.86
C ALA A 95 -0.02 -8.44 -3.58
N LEU A 96 -1.05 -8.30 -2.73
CA LEU A 96 -1.52 -7.00 -2.26
C LEU A 96 -0.39 -6.22 -1.56
N GLY A 97 0.36 -6.86 -0.66
CA GLY A 97 1.50 -6.26 0.04
C GLY A 97 2.57 -5.71 -0.91
N PHE A 98 2.94 -6.47 -1.94
CA PHE A 98 3.90 -6.02 -2.96
C PHE A 98 3.37 -4.84 -3.78
N ILE A 99 2.08 -4.81 -4.09
CA ILE A 99 1.47 -3.66 -4.80
C ILE A 99 1.52 -2.41 -3.93
N TYR A 100 1.15 -2.51 -2.66
CA TYR A 100 1.22 -1.39 -1.72
C TYR A 100 2.65 -0.89 -1.49
N MET A 101 3.64 -1.78 -1.52
CA MET A 101 5.06 -1.42 -1.48
C MET A 101 5.47 -0.59 -2.71
N ALA A 102 4.96 -0.92 -3.91
CA ALA A 102 5.28 -0.18 -5.13
C ALA A 102 4.61 1.20 -5.21
N PHE A 103 3.50 1.39 -4.48
CA PHE A 103 2.77 2.67 -4.44
C PHE A 103 3.27 3.65 -3.35
N ASN A 104 3.94 3.16 -2.30
CA ASN A 104 4.54 4.00 -1.25
C ASN A 104 5.96 4.42 -1.63
#